data_AF-M1PXJ5-F1
#
_entry.id   AF-M1PXJ5-F1
#
_cell.length_a   1.000
_cell.length_b   1.000
_cell.length_c   1.000
_cell.angle_alpha   90.00
_cell.angle_beta   90.00
_cell.angle_gamma   90.00
#
_symmetry.space_group_name_H-M   'P 1'
#
loop_
_entity.id
_entity.type
_entity.pdbx_description
1 polymer ?
#
loop_
_entity_poly.entity_id
_entity_poly.type
_entity_poly.pdbx_seq_one_letter_code
_entity_poly.pdbx_strand_id
1 'polypeptide(L)'
;MIYYYEFWGKRTIINLIQTLYSVPTVLVGLFLFLLISQQGPFGFLKLLFTPTGMIIGQVLLILPLLIGFTITALVGVSTQIKELAISLGASTYQTIITIIKEARYAIMSAVILGFGRAISEVGVAILIGGNIRGFTRTFTTAISLETSRGNLVLSIALGFILLSLSLIINFLLNYLQGKD
;
A
#
# COMPACT_ATOMS: atom_id res chain seq x y z
N MET A 1 -3.24 -5.87 17.68
CA MET A 1 -2.61 -5.49 18.96
C MET A 1 -2.71 -3.99 19.27
N ILE A 2 -2.35 -3.07 18.35
CA ILE A 2 -2.34 -1.61 18.62
C ILE A 2 -3.72 -1.04 19.00
N TYR A 3 -4.81 -1.52 18.39
CA TYR A 3 -6.16 -1.09 18.77
C TYR A 3 -6.58 -1.54 20.18
N TYR A 4 -6.20 -2.76 20.57
CA TYR A 4 -6.75 -3.44 21.74
C TYR A 4 -6.07 -3.07 23.06
N TYR A 5 -4.81 -2.66 23.02
CA TYR A 5 -4.08 -2.19 24.19
C TYR A 5 -4.04 -0.67 24.19
N GLU A 6 -4.66 -0.06 25.20
CA GLU A 6 -4.45 1.35 25.55
C GLU A 6 -3.07 1.46 26.20
N PHE A 7 -2.11 2.12 25.54
CA PHE A 7 -0.80 2.42 26.11
C PHE A 7 -0.42 3.87 25.82
N TRP A 8 0.39 4.45 26.70
CA TRP A 8 0.68 5.90 26.74
C TRP A 8 1.22 6.48 25.42
N GLY A 9 1.92 5.68 24.61
CA GLY A 9 2.46 6.08 23.30
C GLY A 9 1.56 5.80 22.08
N LYS A 10 0.36 5.24 22.25
CA LYS A 10 -0.52 4.78 21.15
C LYS A 10 -0.85 5.89 20.16
N ARG A 11 -1.21 7.07 20.68
CA ARG A 11 -1.55 8.24 19.85
C ARG A 11 -0.36 8.73 19.03
N THR A 12 0.82 8.75 19.63
CA THR A 12 2.07 9.13 18.95
C THR A 12 2.40 8.16 17.81
N ILE A 13 2.26 6.86 18.03
CA ILE A 13 2.50 5.84 16.98
C ILE A 13 1.50 5.99 15.83
N ILE A 14 0.21 6.16 16.13
CA ILE A 14 -0.81 6.35 15.11
C ILE A 14 -0.53 7.63 14.29
N ASN A 15 -0.21 8.74 14.96
CA ASN A 15 0.14 9.99 14.30
C ASN A 15 1.40 9.86 13.44
N LEU A 16 2.40 9.11 13.91
CA LEU A 16 3.62 8.84 13.15
C LEU A 16 3.30 8.03 11.88
N ILE A 17 2.51 6.97 12.00
CA ILE A 17 2.06 6.15 10.86
C ILE A 17 1.30 7.02 9.85
N GLN A 18 0.39 7.88 10.32
CA GLN A 18 -0.35 8.79 9.45
C GLN A 18 0.54 9.83 8.77
N THR A 19 1.59 10.30 9.46
CA THR A 19 2.58 11.21 8.89
C THR A 19 3.38 10.54 7.76
N LEU A 20 3.65 9.24 7.88
CA LEU A 20 4.32 8.48 6.82
C LEU A 20 3.54 8.44 5.50
N TYR A 21 2.23 8.73 5.50
CA TYR A 21 1.42 8.79 4.27
C TYR A 21 1.85 9.91 3.34
N SER A 22 2.33 11.01 3.93
CA SER A 22 2.69 12.23 3.21
C SER A 22 4.14 12.22 2.73
N VAL A 23 4.91 11.17 3.04
CA VAL A 23 6.30 11.08 2.62
C VAL A 23 6.38 10.99 1.10
N PRO A 24 7.13 11.88 0.42
CA PRO A 24 7.34 11.80 -1.01
C PRO A 24 7.91 10.45 -1.41
N THR A 25 7.28 9.77 -2.35
CA THR A 25 7.68 8.39 -2.69
C THR A 25 9.02 8.28 -3.37
N VAL A 26 9.43 9.35 -4.04
CA VAL A 26 10.78 9.49 -4.60
C VAL A 26 11.83 9.44 -3.49
N LEU A 27 11.57 10.04 -2.32
CA LEU A 27 12.49 9.96 -1.17
C LEU A 27 12.55 8.54 -0.61
N VAL A 28 11.41 7.85 -0.50
CA VAL A 28 11.38 6.43 -0.09
C VAL A 28 12.19 5.57 -1.07
N GLY A 29 11.98 5.76 -2.37
CA GLY A 29 12.73 5.06 -3.41
C GLY A 29 14.22 5.34 -3.36
N LEU A 30 14.62 6.59 -3.10
CA LEU A 30 16.02 6.98 -2.97
C LEU A 30 16.66 6.35 -1.72
N PHE A 31 15.97 6.38 -0.59
CA PHE A 31 16.45 5.76 0.63
C PHE A 31 16.64 4.25 0.45
N LEU A 32 15.66 3.59 -0.15
CA LEU A 32 15.76 2.16 -0.47
C LEU A 32 16.88 1.88 -1.48
N PHE A 33 17.02 2.71 -2.51
CA PHE A 33 18.12 2.61 -3.47
C PHE A 33 19.48 2.64 -2.75
N LEU A 34 19.70 3.61 -1.86
CA LEU A 34 20.96 3.71 -1.11
C LEU A 34 21.21 2.46 -0.25
N LEU A 35 20.16 1.94 0.40
CA LEU A 35 20.24 0.74 1.23
C LEU A 35 20.60 -0.53 0.45
N ILE A 36 19.98 -0.75 -0.71
CA ILE A 36 20.14 -1.97 -1.52
C ILE A 36 21.19 -1.83 -2.63
N SER A 37 21.73 -0.64 -2.84
CA SER A 37 22.80 -0.40 -3.80
C SER A 37 24.01 -1.27 -3.47
N GLN A 38 24.86 -1.54 -4.46
CA GLN A 38 26.04 -2.39 -4.29
C GLN A 38 26.98 -1.93 -3.14
N GLN A 39 26.99 -0.63 -2.84
CA GLN A 39 27.78 -0.02 -1.76
C GLN A 39 26.98 0.16 -0.46
N GLY A 40 25.68 -0.12 -0.51
CA GLY A 40 24.77 -0.03 0.62
C GLY A 40 24.89 -1.22 1.58
N PRO A 41 24.37 -1.08 2.81
CA PRO A 41 24.40 -2.12 3.83
C PRO A 41 23.72 -3.43 3.39
N PHE A 42 22.71 -3.35 2.51
CA PHE A 42 21.99 -4.50 1.95
C PHE A 42 22.38 -4.82 0.50
N GLY A 43 23.49 -4.26 0.00
CA GLY A 43 23.97 -4.50 -1.37
C GLY A 43 24.28 -5.95 -1.67
N PHE A 44 24.65 -6.74 -0.66
CA PHE A 44 24.91 -8.18 -0.79
C PHE A 44 23.69 -8.98 -1.29
N LEU A 45 22.47 -8.45 -1.10
CA LEU A 45 21.23 -9.10 -1.57
C LEU A 45 21.00 -8.95 -3.08
N LYS A 46 21.71 -8.04 -3.76
CA LYS A 46 21.60 -7.80 -5.22
C LYS A 46 20.17 -7.59 -5.72
N LEU A 47 19.36 -6.86 -4.95
CA LEU A 47 17.94 -6.63 -5.26
C LEU A 47 17.70 -5.46 -6.23
N LEU A 48 18.71 -4.62 -6.45
CA LEU A 48 18.61 -3.49 -7.37
C LEU A 48 18.40 -3.99 -8.81
N PHE A 49 17.49 -3.33 -9.53
CA PHE A 49 17.09 -3.67 -10.91
C PHE A 49 16.42 -5.03 -11.06
N THR A 50 15.83 -5.56 -9.98
CA THR A 50 15.06 -6.80 -10.01
C THR A 50 13.58 -6.55 -9.70
N PRO A 51 12.66 -7.38 -10.24
CA PRO A 51 11.25 -7.36 -9.86
C PRO A 51 11.07 -7.55 -8.35
N THR A 52 11.88 -8.41 -7.73
CA THR A 52 11.83 -8.67 -6.28
C THR A 52 12.15 -7.43 -5.46
N GLY A 53 13.22 -6.70 -5.81
CA GLY A 53 13.54 -5.42 -5.16
C GLY A 53 12.43 -4.39 -5.32
N MET A 54 11.83 -4.32 -6.52
CA MET A 54 10.70 -3.44 -6.78
C MET A 54 9.48 -3.78 -5.91
N ILE A 55 9.12 -5.06 -5.79
CA ILE A 55 8.02 -5.54 -4.94
C ILE A 55 8.29 -5.17 -3.48
N ILE A 56 9.49 -5.43 -2.97
CA ILE A 56 9.86 -5.08 -1.58
C ILE A 56 9.71 -3.57 -1.35
N GLY A 57 10.20 -2.75 -2.29
CA GLY A 57 10.09 -1.30 -2.16
C GLY A 57 8.64 -0.81 -2.19
N GLN A 58 7.79 -1.39 -3.04
CA GLN A 58 6.37 -1.08 -3.07
C GLN A 58 5.67 -1.50 -1.78
N VAL A 59 5.97 -2.69 -1.24
CA VAL A 59 5.42 -3.16 0.04
C VAL A 59 5.79 -2.18 1.15
N LEU A 60 7.05 -1.77 1.26
CA LEU A 60 7.49 -0.83 2.30
C LEU A 60 6.82 0.54 2.18
N LEU A 61 6.54 1.00 0.96
CA LEU A 61 5.83 2.24 0.70
C LEU A 61 4.34 2.16 1.09
N ILE A 62 3.68 1.04 0.77
CA ILE A 62 2.22 0.88 0.94
C ILE A 62 1.87 0.43 2.36
N LEU A 63 2.78 -0.26 3.05
CA LEU A 63 2.52 -0.86 4.36
C LEU A 63 2.03 0.15 5.41
N PRO A 64 2.63 1.34 5.61
CA PRO A 64 2.12 2.30 6.58
C PRO A 64 0.69 2.74 6.28
N LEU A 65 0.37 2.95 5.00
CA LEU A 65 -0.95 3.33 4.52
C LEU A 65 -1.99 2.24 4.81
N LEU A 66 -1.68 0.98 4.51
CA LEU A 66 -2.57 -0.15 4.83
C LEU A 66 -2.78 -0.33 6.32
N ILE A 67 -1.71 -0.20 7.11
CA ILE A 67 -1.79 -0.33 8.57
C ILE A 67 -2.73 0.73 9.12
N GLY A 68 -2.52 2.00 8.78
CA GLY A 68 -3.30 3.04 9.42
C GLY A 68 -4.72 3.16 8.88
N PHE A 69 -5.00 2.82 7.61
CA PHE A 69 -6.39 2.64 7.16
C PHE A 69 -7.09 1.45 7.84
N THR A 70 -6.37 0.36 8.09
CA THR A 70 -6.90 -0.77 8.87
C THR A 70 -7.17 -0.37 10.32
N ILE A 71 -6.32 0.45 10.93
CA ILE A 71 -6.56 1.00 12.28
C ILE A 71 -7.83 1.86 12.27
N THR A 72 -7.98 2.77 11.30
CA THR A 72 -9.19 3.60 11.16
C THR A 72 -10.44 2.74 10.97
N ALA A 73 -10.37 1.69 10.15
CA ALA A 73 -11.47 0.73 9.95
C ALA A 73 -11.88 0.05 11.27
N LEU A 74 -10.91 -0.40 12.07
CA LEU A 74 -11.18 -1.04 13.36
C LEU A 74 -11.73 -0.07 14.41
N VAL A 75 -11.28 1.19 14.40
CA VAL A 75 -11.80 2.25 15.29
C VAL A 75 -13.24 2.64 14.93
N GLY A 76 -13.61 2.52 13.65
CA GLY A 76 -14.98 2.77 13.18
C GLY A 76 -16.01 1.74 13.65
N VAL A 77 -15.58 0.57 14.14
CA VAL A 77 -16.49 -0.45 14.68
C VAL A 77 -17.01 -0.01 16.05
N SER A 78 -18.32 -0.10 16.26
CA SER A 78 -18.93 0.33 17.52
C SER A 78 -18.34 -0.41 18.72
N THR A 79 -18.08 0.34 19.80
CA THR A 79 -17.59 -0.24 21.07
C THR A 79 -18.58 -1.23 21.67
N GLN A 80 -19.87 -1.08 21.35
CA GLN A 80 -20.96 -1.97 21.75
C GLN A 80 -20.74 -3.42 21.29
N ILE A 81 -20.19 -3.65 20.09
CA ILE A 81 -19.90 -5.02 19.60
C ILE A 81 -18.85 -5.69 20.49
N LYS A 82 -17.83 -4.94 20.91
CA LYS A 82 -16.80 -5.43 21.83
C LYS A 82 -17.40 -5.78 23.19
N GLU A 83 -18.19 -4.87 23.75
CA GLU A 83 -18.85 -5.04 25.06
C GLU A 83 -19.81 -6.24 25.07
N LEU A 84 -20.59 -6.40 24.00
CA LEU A 84 -21.52 -7.53 23.83
C LEU A 84 -20.76 -8.87 23.71
N ALA A 85 -19.68 -8.91 22.93
CA ALA A 85 -18.86 -10.13 22.82
C ALA A 85 -18.30 -10.53 24.19
N ILE A 86 -17.80 -9.57 24.97
CA ILE A 86 -17.27 -9.82 26.32
C ILE A 86 -18.39 -10.27 27.28
N SER A 87 -19.57 -9.64 27.23
CA SER A 87 -20.70 -10.01 28.10
C SER A 87 -21.25 -11.40 27.81
N LEU A 88 -21.13 -11.88 26.57
CA LEU A 88 -21.44 -13.26 26.17
C LEU A 88 -20.34 -14.26 26.54
N GLY A 89 -19.30 -13.84 27.27
CA GLY A 89 -18.21 -14.71 27.73
C GLY A 89 -17.14 -14.99 26.66
N ALA A 90 -17.06 -14.19 25.60
CA ALA A 90 -16.04 -14.38 24.58
C ALA A 90 -14.63 -14.11 25.13
N SER A 91 -13.70 -15.00 24.80
CA SER A 91 -12.26 -14.79 25.03
C SER A 91 -11.72 -13.63 24.19
N THR A 92 -10.59 -13.05 24.59
CA THR A 92 -9.95 -11.94 23.87
C THR A 92 -9.74 -12.24 22.37
N TYR A 93 -9.35 -13.47 22.04
CA TYR A 93 -9.15 -13.89 20.65
C TYR A 93 -10.46 -13.91 19.86
N GLN A 94 -11.55 -14.42 20.46
CA GLN A 94 -12.88 -14.42 19.84
C GLN A 94 -13.38 -12.99 19.61
N THR A 95 -13.24 -12.11 20.61
CA THR A 95 -13.60 -10.69 20.47
C THR A 95 -12.84 -10.02 19.32
N ILE A 96 -11.54 -10.30 19.17
CA ILE A 96 -10.71 -9.76 18.08
C ILE A 96 -11.24 -10.21 16.72
N ILE A 97 -11.52 -11.49 16.56
CA ILE A 97 -12.05 -12.03 15.30
C ILE A 97 -13.41 -11.41 14.97
N THR A 98 -14.30 -11.27 15.95
CA THR A 98 -15.62 -10.67 15.73
C THR A 98 -15.50 -9.24 15.22
N ILE A 99 -14.66 -8.42 15.84
CA ILE A 99 -14.44 -7.03 15.40
C ILE A 99 -13.80 -6.97 14.01
N ILE A 100 -12.85 -7.86 13.69
CA ILE A 100 -12.27 -7.93 12.34
C ILE A 100 -13.33 -8.31 11.30
N LYS A 101 -14.25 -9.21 11.64
CA LYS A 101 -15.37 -9.59 10.76
C LYS A 101 -16.33 -8.43 10.52
N GLU A 102 -16.65 -7.66 11.56
CA GLU A 102 -17.48 -6.45 11.42
C GLU A 102 -16.76 -5.37 10.59
N ALA A 103 -15.45 -5.21 10.79
CA ALA A 103 -14.64 -4.28 10.02
C ALA A 103 -14.29 -4.76 8.59
N ARG A 104 -14.74 -5.97 8.16
CA ARG A 104 -14.22 -6.62 6.94
C ARG A 104 -14.32 -5.74 5.71
N TYR A 105 -15.44 -5.02 5.56
CA TYR A 105 -15.66 -4.16 4.41
C TYR A 105 -14.77 -2.93 4.48
N ALA A 106 -14.66 -2.27 5.64
CA ALA A 106 -13.75 -1.15 5.81
C ALA A 106 -12.27 -1.55 5.59
N ILE A 107 -11.88 -2.77 6.00
CA ILE A 107 -10.55 -3.35 5.71
C ILE A 107 -10.39 -3.62 4.21
N MET A 108 -11.41 -4.14 3.53
CA MET A 108 -11.38 -4.29 2.07
C MET A 108 -11.20 -2.93 1.37
N SER A 109 -11.85 -1.85 1.85
CA SER A 109 -11.64 -0.50 1.30
C SER A 109 -10.18 -0.06 1.48
N ALA A 110 -9.57 -0.34 2.63
CA ALA A 110 -8.16 -0.06 2.86
C ALA A 110 -7.26 -0.78 1.85
N VAL A 111 -7.55 -2.05 1.55
CA VAL A 111 -6.83 -2.84 0.54
C VAL A 111 -7.00 -2.24 -0.86
N ILE A 112 -8.21 -1.83 -1.23
CA ILE A 112 -8.49 -1.18 -2.53
C ILE A 112 -7.68 0.12 -2.66
N LEU A 113 -7.66 0.95 -1.63
CA LEU A 113 -6.85 2.18 -1.60
C LEU A 113 -5.35 1.89 -1.71
N GLY A 114 -4.87 0.87 -1.00
CA GLY A 114 -3.47 0.42 -1.08
C GLY A 114 -3.10 -0.08 -2.48
N PHE A 115 -4.00 -0.81 -3.14
CA PHE A 115 -3.82 -1.24 -4.53
C PHE A 115 -3.75 -0.06 -5.50
N GLY A 116 -4.68 0.90 -5.38
CA GLY A 116 -4.67 2.12 -6.18
C GLY A 116 -3.36 2.91 -6.00
N ARG A 117 -2.81 2.91 -4.78
CA ARG A 117 -1.51 3.50 -4.49
C ARG A 117 -0.35 2.76 -5.16
N ALA A 118 -0.39 1.43 -5.17
CA ALA A 118 0.63 0.55 -5.74
C ALA A 118 0.75 0.69 -7.26
N ILE A 119 -0.40 0.62 -7.95
CA ILE A 119 -0.46 0.63 -9.41
C ILE A 119 -0.05 2.00 -10.01
N SER A 120 -0.26 3.07 -9.24
CA SER A 120 0.07 4.44 -9.62
C SER A 120 1.50 4.85 -9.24
N GLU A 121 2.26 3.98 -8.59
CA GLU A 121 3.60 4.32 -8.11
C GLU A 121 4.61 4.38 -9.26
N VAL A 122 5.40 5.47 -9.28
CA VAL A 122 6.44 5.72 -10.29
C VAL A 122 7.82 5.78 -9.65
N GLY A 123 7.97 6.49 -8.53
CA GLY A 123 9.27 6.85 -7.95
C GLY A 123 10.08 5.63 -7.55
N VAL A 124 9.47 4.75 -6.74
CA VAL A 124 10.12 3.49 -6.31
C VAL A 124 10.40 2.58 -7.51
N ALA A 125 9.47 2.49 -8.46
CA ALA A 125 9.61 1.62 -9.63
C ALA A 125 10.76 2.05 -10.55
N ILE A 126 10.96 3.37 -10.76
CA ILE A 126 12.09 3.88 -11.54
C ILE A 126 13.40 3.67 -10.76
N LEU A 127 13.47 4.08 -9.49
CA LEU A 127 14.72 4.09 -8.73
C LEU A 127 15.24 2.68 -8.43
N ILE A 128 14.36 1.76 -8.03
CA ILE A 128 14.76 0.38 -7.72
C ILE A 128 14.75 -0.49 -8.97
N GLY A 129 13.74 -0.36 -9.83
CA GLY A 129 13.57 -1.22 -11.00
C GLY A 129 14.44 -0.84 -12.18
N GLY A 130 14.80 0.43 -12.36
CA GLY A 130 15.63 0.89 -13.48
C GLY A 130 14.95 0.86 -14.86
N ASN A 131 13.64 0.60 -14.91
CA ASN A 131 12.82 0.63 -16.14
C ASN A 131 13.33 -0.28 -17.29
N ILE A 132 13.77 -1.49 -16.96
CA ILE A 132 14.32 -2.46 -17.91
C ILE A 132 13.18 -3.11 -18.71
N ARG A 133 13.23 -2.97 -20.04
CA ARG A 133 12.20 -3.50 -20.95
C ARG A 133 12.07 -5.02 -20.78
N GLY A 134 10.84 -5.50 -20.60
CA GLY A 134 10.55 -6.94 -20.45
C GLY A 134 10.93 -7.54 -19.10
N PHE A 135 11.44 -6.73 -18.15
CA PHE A 135 11.86 -7.23 -16.85
C PHE A 135 11.29 -6.41 -15.69
N THR A 136 11.60 -5.11 -15.61
CA THR A 136 11.16 -4.22 -14.51
C THR A 136 10.38 -3.00 -14.99
N ARG A 137 10.13 -2.88 -16.29
CA ARG A 137 9.33 -1.80 -16.86
C ARG A 137 7.85 -1.99 -16.54
N THR A 138 7.26 -1.02 -15.85
CA THR A 138 5.82 -0.93 -15.61
C THR A 138 5.19 0.05 -16.60
N PHE A 139 3.84 0.09 -16.65
CA PHE A 139 3.14 1.12 -17.42
C PHE A 139 3.51 2.54 -16.94
N THR A 140 3.61 2.76 -15.62
CA THR A 140 3.97 4.05 -15.04
C THR A 140 5.37 4.51 -15.46
N THR A 141 6.37 3.62 -15.44
CA THR A 141 7.74 3.96 -15.88
C THR A 141 7.86 4.09 -17.40
N ALA A 142 7.05 3.34 -18.16
CA ALA A 142 6.99 3.46 -19.62
C ALA A 142 6.40 4.80 -20.05
N ILE A 143 5.31 5.25 -19.43
CA ILE A 143 4.71 6.57 -19.68
C ILE A 143 5.74 7.68 -19.43
N SER A 144 6.44 7.63 -18.28
CA SER A 144 7.47 8.62 -17.97
C SER A 144 8.60 8.62 -19.01
N LEU A 145 9.09 7.45 -19.42
CA LEU A 145 10.16 7.33 -20.40
C LEU A 145 9.77 7.88 -21.77
N GLU A 146 8.60 7.49 -22.30
CA GLU A 146 8.16 7.91 -23.62
C GLU A 146 7.84 9.41 -23.65
N THR A 147 7.36 9.98 -22.54
CA THR A 147 7.15 11.42 -22.41
C THR A 147 8.49 12.16 -22.44
N SER A 148 9.51 11.68 -21.72
CA SER A 148 10.86 12.25 -21.76
C SER A 148 11.54 12.11 -23.13
N ARG A 149 11.11 11.16 -23.97
CA ARG A 149 11.57 11.00 -25.35
C ARG A 149 10.81 11.87 -26.36
N GLY A 150 9.79 12.61 -25.92
CA GLY A 150 8.90 13.40 -26.79
C GLY A 150 7.84 12.57 -27.52
N ASN A 151 7.71 11.28 -27.23
CA ASN A 151 6.72 10.40 -27.85
C ASN A 151 5.37 10.48 -27.13
N LEU A 152 4.72 11.64 -27.22
CA LEU A 152 3.48 11.91 -26.50
C LEU A 152 2.32 11.00 -26.93
N VAL A 153 2.29 10.59 -28.21
CA VAL A 153 1.26 9.67 -28.72
C VAL A 153 1.28 8.35 -27.97
N LEU A 154 2.47 7.73 -27.83
CA LEU A 154 2.60 6.48 -27.10
C LEU A 154 2.37 6.65 -25.60
N SER A 155 2.87 7.73 -24.99
CA SER A 155 2.63 8.02 -23.57
C SER A 155 1.15 8.15 -23.23
N ILE A 156 0.39 8.88 -24.05
CA ILE A 156 -1.05 9.06 -23.87
C ILE A 156 -1.77 7.72 -24.05
N ALA A 157 -1.42 6.93 -25.06
CA ALA A 157 -2.00 5.61 -25.28
C ALA A 157 -1.78 4.67 -24.08
N LEU A 158 -0.55 4.61 -23.56
CA LEU A 158 -0.22 3.84 -22.35
C LEU A 158 -0.96 4.38 -21.13
N GLY A 159 -1.11 5.71 -21.02
CA GLY A 159 -1.89 6.36 -19.98
C GLY A 159 -3.36 5.94 -19.96
N PHE A 160 -4.01 5.90 -21.13
CA PHE A 160 -5.39 5.43 -21.25
C PHE A 160 -5.53 3.94 -20.92
N ILE A 161 -4.58 3.10 -21.35
CA ILE A 161 -4.57 1.67 -21.00
C ILE A 161 -4.47 1.50 -19.48
N LEU A 162 -3.53 2.20 -18.83
CA LEU A 162 -3.35 2.13 -17.39
C LEU A 162 -4.56 2.65 -16.62
N LEU A 163 -5.15 3.78 -17.06
CA LEU A 163 -6.35 4.34 -16.48
C LEU A 163 -7.51 3.36 -16.57
N SER A 164 -7.74 2.76 -17.74
CA SER A 164 -8.81 1.81 -17.98
C SER A 164 -8.64 0.56 -17.11
N LEU A 165 -7.44 0.00 -17.05
CA LEU A 165 -7.12 -1.14 -16.18
C LEU A 165 -7.33 -0.81 -14.70
N SER A 166 -6.85 0.36 -14.26
CA SER A 166 -7.03 0.80 -12.88
C SER A 166 -8.51 0.95 -12.53
N LEU A 167 -9.32 1.56 -13.40
CA LEU A 167 -10.75 1.73 -13.21
C LEU A 167 -11.49 0.39 -13.18
N ILE A 168 -11.18 -0.52 -14.10
CA ILE A 168 -11.80 -1.86 -14.14
C ILE A 168 -11.50 -2.63 -12.86
N ILE A 169 -10.24 -2.66 -12.43
CA ILE A 169 -9.85 -3.40 -11.23
C ILE A 169 -10.47 -2.76 -9.99
N ASN A 170 -10.42 -1.44 -9.84
CA ASN A 170 -11.05 -0.75 -8.72
C ASN A 170 -12.57 -0.97 -8.72
N PHE A 171 -13.23 -0.91 -9.87
CA PHE A 171 -14.67 -1.16 -9.98
C PHE A 171 -15.01 -2.60 -9.56
N LEU A 172 -14.26 -3.59 -10.04
CA LEU A 172 -14.45 -4.99 -9.65
C LEU A 172 -14.25 -5.21 -8.15
N LEU A 173 -13.20 -4.62 -7.57
CA LEU A 173 -12.94 -4.75 -6.14
C LEU A 173 -14.00 -4.05 -5.28
N ASN A 174 -14.48 -2.87 -5.70
CA ASN A 174 -15.58 -2.17 -5.03
C ASN A 174 -16.91 -2.93 -5.19
N TYR A 175 -17.18 -3.51 -6.35
CA TYR A 175 -18.37 -4.33 -6.58
C TYR A 175 -18.39 -5.57 -5.69
N LEU A 176 -17.23 -6.23 -5.50
CA LEU A 176 -17.08 -7.35 -4.57
C LEU A 176 -17.26 -6.94 -3.10
N GLN A 177 -16.96 -5.69 -2.77
CA GLN A 177 -17.19 -5.12 -1.44
C GLN A 177 -18.67 -4.81 -1.20
N GLY A 178 -19.39 -4.28 -2.19
CA GLY A 178 -20.78 -3.82 -2.08
C GLY A 178 -21.83 -4.95 -2.02
N LYS A 179 -21.47 -6.15 -1.58
CA LYS A 179 -22.42 -7.26 -1.40
C LYS A 179 -22.96 -7.26 0.03
N ASP A 180 -23.79 -6.27 0.32
CA ASP A 180 -24.77 -6.26 1.42
C ASP A 180 -26.18 -6.17 0.83
#